data_AF-A0A0R0MAF6-F1
#
_entry.id   AF-A0A0R0MAF6-F1
#
_cell.length_a   1.000
_cell.length_b   1.000
_cell.length_c   1.000
_cell.angle_alpha   90.00
_cell.angle_beta   90.00
_cell.angle_gamma   90.00
#
_symmetry.space_group_name_H-M   'P 1'
#
loop_
_entity.id
_entity.type
_entity.pdbx_description
1 polymer ?
#
loop_
_entity_poly.entity_id
_entity_poly.type
_entity_poly.pdbx_seq_one_letter_code
_entity_poly.pdbx_strand_id
1 'polypeptide(L)'
;MDLKSVSNATHRGAPMTRHLLPVFLAASLLLAACAGPAPGAGVTETTLPLNRAWVDGRRVEYVTTDISDAGMAREAGANFVPRLALAIPAPGRPSIVERVYKFPGKEQISVFQSAPLPTGGANADRSYSPLWRIVMVRWLKPAAVRELRSEEEVLAAQERGELALQITDIVANCPITRSVDGLTLKGVR
;
A
#
# COMPACT_ATOMS: atom_id res chain seq x y z
N MET A 1 -77.81 6.03 -39.62
CA MET A 1 -78.80 7.08 -39.31
C MET A 1 -78.48 7.56 -37.90
N ASP A 2 -78.43 8.83 -37.55
CA ASP A 2 -78.28 10.14 -38.22
C ASP A 2 -78.41 11.18 -37.07
N LEU A 3 -78.10 12.44 -37.32
CA LEU A 3 -78.30 13.60 -36.41
C LEU A 3 -77.45 13.63 -35.11
N LYS A 4 -77.01 14.76 -34.56
CA LYS A 4 -76.66 16.15 -34.99
C LYS A 4 -76.82 17.04 -33.74
N SER A 5 -75.85 17.93 -33.49
CA SER A 5 -76.00 19.12 -32.62
C SER A 5 -76.23 18.82 -31.13
N VAL A 6 -76.05 19.70 -30.14
CA VAL A 6 -75.65 21.12 -30.05
C VAL A 6 -74.56 21.22 -28.92
N SER A 7 -73.91 22.33 -28.53
CA SER A 7 -73.98 23.76 -28.85
C SER A 7 -72.62 24.46 -28.66
N ASN A 8 -72.55 25.76 -28.93
CA ASN A 8 -71.47 26.66 -28.52
C ASN A 8 -71.67 27.20 -27.10
N ALA A 9 -70.58 27.35 -26.34
CA ALA A 9 -70.48 28.32 -25.26
C ALA A 9 -69.06 28.93 -25.23
N THR A 10 -68.95 30.18 -25.66
CA THR A 10 -67.69 30.94 -25.67
C THR A 10 -67.30 31.36 -24.27
N HIS A 11 -66.05 31.10 -23.86
CA HIS A 11 -65.38 31.92 -22.86
C HIS A 11 -64.00 32.34 -23.36
N ARG A 12 -63.82 33.64 -23.62
CA ARG A 12 -62.48 34.21 -23.81
C ARG A 12 -61.83 34.36 -22.44
N GLY A 13 -60.57 33.98 -22.31
CA GLY A 13 -59.76 34.15 -21.10
C GLY A 13 -58.28 34.16 -21.44
N ALA A 14 -57.67 35.34 -21.36
CA ALA A 14 -56.24 35.70 -21.38
C ALA A 14 -55.29 35.03 -22.43
N PRO A 15 -54.48 35.81 -23.18
CA PRO A 15 -53.36 35.26 -23.92
C PRO A 15 -52.26 34.82 -22.95
N MET A 16 -52.01 33.51 -22.87
CA MET A 16 -50.89 32.97 -22.08
C MET A 16 -49.57 33.33 -22.79
N THR A 17 -48.79 34.22 -22.20
CA THR A 17 -47.60 34.82 -22.82
C THR A 17 -46.51 33.76 -23.06
N ARG A 18 -46.25 33.43 -24.34
CA ARG A 18 -45.27 32.42 -24.76
C ARG A 18 -43.82 32.93 -24.62
N HIS A 19 -43.33 33.08 -23.38
CA HIS A 19 -41.97 33.58 -23.11
C HIS A 19 -41.11 32.66 -22.23
N LEU A 20 -41.56 31.45 -21.90
CA LEU A 20 -40.79 30.49 -21.09
C LEU A 20 -39.73 29.67 -21.87
N LEU A 21 -39.72 29.73 -23.20
CA LEU A 21 -38.84 28.89 -24.03
C LEU A 21 -37.39 29.38 -24.24
N PRO A 22 -37.06 30.69 -24.36
CA PRO A 22 -35.69 31.12 -24.63
C PRO A 22 -34.80 31.12 -23.39
N VAL A 23 -35.36 31.28 -22.18
CA VAL A 23 -34.59 31.39 -20.93
C VAL A 23 -33.97 30.04 -20.53
N PHE A 24 -34.68 28.93 -20.75
CA PHE A 24 -34.15 27.60 -20.43
C PHE A 24 -32.97 27.16 -21.33
N LEU A 25 -32.91 27.64 -22.57
CA LEU A 25 -31.81 27.29 -23.49
C LEU A 25 -30.52 28.09 -23.20
N ALA A 26 -30.64 29.30 -22.63
CA ALA A 26 -29.49 30.10 -22.21
C ALA A 26 -28.86 29.57 -20.91
N ALA A 27 -29.66 29.04 -19.99
CA ALA A 27 -29.18 28.50 -18.71
C ALA A 27 -28.34 27.22 -18.86
N SER A 28 -28.64 26.37 -19.85
CA SER A 28 -27.90 25.12 -20.09
C SER A 28 -26.52 25.31 -20.73
N LEU A 29 -26.23 26.46 -21.33
CA LEU A 29 -24.94 26.77 -21.95
C LEU A 29 -23.88 27.31 -20.96
N LEU A 30 -24.28 27.72 -19.75
CA LEU A 30 -23.38 28.30 -18.75
C LEU A 30 -22.76 27.27 -17.78
N LEU A 31 -23.17 26.01 -17.82
CA LEU A 31 -22.70 24.96 -16.90
C LEU A 31 -21.49 24.15 -17.40
N ALA A 32 -21.04 24.37 -18.64
CA ALA A 32 -19.94 23.62 -19.25
C ALA A 32 -18.52 24.18 -18.97
N ALA A 33 -18.40 25.31 -18.25
CA ALA A 33 -17.15 26.08 -18.18
C ALA A 33 -16.14 25.64 -17.10
N CYS A 34 -16.48 24.66 -16.25
CA CYS A 34 -15.63 24.25 -15.10
C CYS A 34 -14.93 22.89 -15.28
N ALA A 35 -14.99 22.29 -16.46
CA ALA A 35 -14.16 21.13 -16.81
C ALA A 35 -12.73 21.58 -17.16
N GLY A 36 -11.99 22.06 -16.16
CA GLY A 36 -10.53 22.17 -16.27
C GLY A 36 -9.91 20.78 -16.55
N PRO A 37 -8.71 20.71 -17.16
CA PRO A 37 -8.05 19.43 -17.40
C PRO A 37 -7.91 18.67 -16.07
N ALA A 38 -8.36 17.42 -16.04
CA ALA A 38 -8.32 16.61 -14.84
C ALA A 38 -6.89 16.56 -14.29
N PRO A 39 -6.67 16.83 -12.98
CA PRO A 39 -5.35 16.75 -12.38
C PRO A 39 -4.84 15.31 -12.53
N GLY A 40 -3.76 15.13 -13.30
CA GLY A 40 -3.23 13.81 -13.67
C GLY A 40 -3.19 13.50 -15.16
N ALA A 41 -3.64 14.39 -16.05
CA ALA A 41 -3.46 14.25 -17.50
C ALA A 41 -1.96 14.24 -17.90
N GLY A 42 -1.35 13.05 -17.87
CA GLY A 42 0.09 12.81 -18.11
C GLY A 42 0.83 12.10 -16.98
N VAL A 43 0.20 11.84 -15.83
CA VAL A 43 0.79 11.09 -14.71
C VAL A 43 0.11 9.72 -14.61
N THR A 44 0.77 8.68 -15.12
CA THR A 44 0.32 7.29 -14.94
C THR A 44 0.75 6.79 -13.57
N GLU A 45 -0.21 6.35 -12.77
CA GLU A 45 0.00 5.97 -11.37
C GLU A 45 -0.15 4.46 -11.16
N THR A 46 0.66 3.90 -10.24
CA THR A 46 0.54 2.51 -9.81
C THR A 46 0.29 2.48 -8.31
N THR A 47 -0.75 1.76 -7.90
CA THR A 47 -1.07 1.53 -6.48
C THR A 47 -0.56 0.14 -6.08
N LEU A 48 0.26 0.09 -5.03
CA LEU A 48 0.75 -1.16 -4.42
C LEU A 48 0.24 -1.29 -2.97
N PRO A 49 0.08 -2.51 -2.44
CA PRO A 49 -0.26 -2.70 -1.03
C PRO A 49 0.78 -2.09 -0.08
N LEU A 50 0.32 -1.23 0.82
CA LEU A 50 1.15 -0.62 1.86
C LEU A 50 1.28 -1.58 3.06
N ASN A 51 2.50 -1.97 3.37
CA ASN A 51 2.83 -2.77 4.55
C ASN A 51 3.54 -1.94 5.61
N ARG A 52 3.58 -2.45 6.84
CA ARG A 52 4.25 -1.81 7.99
C ARG A 52 5.11 -2.82 8.74
N ALA A 53 6.24 -2.34 9.26
CA ALA A 53 7.14 -3.10 10.11
C ALA A 53 7.66 -2.22 11.26
N TRP A 54 8.23 -2.88 12.27
CA TRP A 54 9.03 -2.24 13.31
C TRP A 54 10.52 -2.23 12.94
N VAL A 55 11.20 -1.12 13.23
CA VAL A 55 12.66 -0.95 13.28
C VAL A 55 12.95 -0.09 14.50
N ASP A 56 13.73 -0.59 15.45
CA ASP A 56 14.20 0.12 16.65
C ASP A 56 13.12 0.91 17.40
N GLY A 57 11.97 0.27 17.64
CA GLY A 57 10.83 0.89 18.33
C GLY A 57 10.02 1.87 17.48
N ARG A 58 10.39 2.10 16.22
CA ARG A 58 9.72 3.01 15.27
C ARG A 58 9.05 2.23 14.13
N ARG A 59 7.95 2.76 13.60
CA ARG A 59 7.26 2.14 12.46
C ARG A 59 7.83 2.65 11.15
N VAL A 60 8.09 1.73 10.23
CA VAL A 60 8.40 2.02 8.83
C VAL A 60 7.24 1.55 7.94
N GLU A 61 7.11 2.17 6.77
CA GLU A 61 6.16 1.75 5.73
C GLU A 61 6.94 1.24 4.51
N TYR A 62 6.48 0.14 3.91
CA TYR A 62 7.15 -0.51 2.78
C TYR A 62 6.15 -1.12 1.79
N VAL A 63 6.60 -1.38 0.58
CA VAL A 63 5.86 -2.18 -0.43
C VAL A 63 6.62 -3.47 -0.67
N THR A 64 5.94 -4.51 -1.15
CA THR A 64 6.57 -5.78 -1.55
C THR A 64 6.38 -5.96 -3.05
N THR A 65 7.46 -6.11 -3.81
CA THR A 65 7.39 -6.26 -5.27
C THR A 65 7.71 -7.68 -5.75
N ASP A 66 8.62 -8.38 -5.07
CA ASP A 66 9.17 -9.66 -5.53
C ASP A 66 9.45 -10.58 -4.33
N ILE A 67 9.19 -11.90 -4.46
CA ILE A 67 9.51 -12.90 -3.42
C ILE A 67 10.03 -14.20 -4.07
N SER A 68 11.04 -14.83 -3.48
CA SER A 68 11.66 -16.06 -4.02
C SER A 68 10.89 -17.35 -3.75
N ASP A 69 9.85 -17.32 -2.91
CA ASP A 69 8.93 -18.42 -2.67
C ASP A 69 7.60 -18.21 -3.40
N ALA A 70 7.12 -19.24 -4.10
CA ALA A 70 5.91 -19.15 -4.93
C ALA A 70 4.62 -19.03 -4.11
N GLY A 71 4.56 -19.63 -2.93
CA GLY A 71 3.41 -19.56 -2.04
C GLY A 71 3.22 -18.15 -1.48
N MET A 72 4.30 -17.58 -0.95
CA MET A 72 4.32 -16.22 -0.41
C MET A 72 4.15 -15.16 -1.49
N ALA A 73 4.78 -15.31 -2.67
CA ALA A 73 4.59 -14.40 -3.79
C ALA A 73 3.09 -14.29 -4.14
N ARG A 74 2.40 -15.43 -4.23
CA ARG A 74 0.97 -15.51 -4.50
C ARG A 74 0.10 -14.92 -3.36
N GLU A 75 0.41 -15.18 -2.09
CA GLU A 75 -0.32 -14.57 -0.96
C GLU A 75 -0.14 -13.05 -0.92
N ALA A 76 1.06 -12.54 -1.23
CA ALA A 76 1.39 -11.12 -1.20
C ALA A 76 0.93 -10.33 -2.44
N GLY A 77 0.53 -11.01 -3.53
CA GLY A 77 0.30 -10.37 -4.83
C GLY A 77 1.57 -9.82 -5.49
N ALA A 78 2.72 -10.43 -5.19
CA ALA A 78 4.05 -10.03 -5.64
C ALA A 78 4.57 -10.95 -6.76
N ASN A 79 5.62 -10.52 -7.47
CA ASN A 79 6.29 -11.35 -8.46
C ASN A 79 6.95 -12.57 -7.80
N PHE A 80 6.80 -13.76 -8.40
CA PHE A 80 7.60 -14.92 -8.03
C PHE A 80 8.98 -14.86 -8.72
N VAL A 81 10.04 -14.68 -7.94
CA VAL A 81 11.41 -14.49 -8.45
C VAL A 81 12.37 -15.45 -7.71
N PRO A 82 12.40 -16.75 -8.04
CA PRO A 82 13.19 -17.75 -7.31
C PRO A 82 14.70 -17.44 -7.30
N ARG A 83 15.19 -16.72 -8.31
CA ARG A 83 16.58 -16.23 -8.37
C ARG A 83 16.97 -15.28 -7.23
N LEU A 84 16.03 -14.65 -6.52
CA LEU A 84 16.35 -13.81 -5.36
C LEU A 84 16.96 -14.62 -4.21
N ALA A 85 16.71 -15.93 -4.10
CA ALA A 85 17.37 -16.79 -3.10
C ALA A 85 18.91 -16.80 -3.27
N LEU A 86 19.42 -16.56 -4.47
CA LEU A 86 20.86 -16.46 -4.77
C LEU A 86 21.52 -15.19 -4.21
N ALA A 87 20.73 -14.25 -3.66
CA ALA A 87 21.24 -13.09 -2.95
C ALA A 87 21.76 -13.44 -1.53
N ILE A 88 21.40 -14.62 -1.00
CA ILE A 88 21.93 -15.13 0.26
C ILE A 88 23.40 -15.52 0.05
N PRO A 89 24.35 -14.93 0.79
CA PRO A 89 25.77 -15.21 0.62
C PRO A 89 26.14 -16.61 1.14
N ALA A 90 27.22 -17.18 0.59
CA ALA A 90 27.91 -18.28 1.24
C ALA A 90 28.48 -17.83 2.62
N PRO A 91 28.63 -18.74 3.60
CA PRO A 91 29.19 -18.40 4.92
C PRO A 91 30.53 -17.65 4.81
N GLY A 92 30.68 -16.58 5.61
CA GLY A 92 31.89 -15.74 5.60
C GLY A 92 32.02 -14.78 4.41
N ARG A 93 31.02 -14.69 3.52
CA ARG A 93 30.96 -13.66 2.46
C ARG A 93 30.09 -12.47 2.89
N PRO A 94 30.37 -11.25 2.37
CA PRO A 94 29.47 -10.10 2.57
C PRO A 94 28.06 -10.40 2.07
N SER A 95 27.06 -9.99 2.86
CA SER A 95 25.65 -10.11 2.49
C SER A 95 25.19 -8.91 1.65
N ILE A 96 24.24 -9.15 0.76
CA ILE A 96 23.38 -8.10 0.17
C ILE A 96 21.93 -8.23 0.65
N VAL A 97 21.66 -9.13 1.60
CA VAL A 97 20.36 -9.33 2.24
C VAL A 97 20.44 -9.04 3.73
N GLU A 98 19.45 -8.33 4.25
CA GLU A 98 19.22 -8.10 5.68
C GLU A 98 18.12 -9.05 6.21
N ARG A 99 17.90 -9.14 7.52
CA ARG A 99 16.85 -10.02 8.08
C ARG A 99 15.51 -9.31 8.27
N VAL A 100 14.44 -10.00 7.89
CA VAL A 100 13.07 -9.69 8.31
C VAL A 100 12.52 -10.82 9.17
N TYR A 101 12.09 -10.48 10.38
CA TYR A 101 11.45 -11.39 11.31
C TYR A 101 9.94 -11.39 11.05
N LYS A 102 9.41 -12.53 10.59
CA LYS A 102 8.00 -12.70 10.26
C LYS A 102 7.33 -13.66 11.24
N PHE A 103 6.16 -13.27 11.72
CA PHE A 103 5.35 -13.98 12.70
C PHE A 103 4.22 -14.71 11.96
N PRO A 104 4.32 -16.04 11.74
CA PRO A 104 3.46 -16.77 10.82
C PRO A 104 2.03 -16.96 11.35
N GLY A 105 1.81 -16.90 12.68
CA GLY A 105 0.50 -16.87 13.30
C GLY A 105 -0.19 -15.51 13.21
N LYS A 106 0.44 -14.50 12.57
CA LYS A 106 -0.01 -13.11 12.45
C LYS A 106 -0.16 -12.43 13.82
N GLU A 107 0.66 -12.84 14.80
CA GLU A 107 0.67 -12.33 16.18
C GLU A 107 1.04 -10.85 16.26
N GLN A 108 1.86 -10.36 15.33
CA GLN A 108 2.24 -8.96 15.19
C GLN A 108 2.71 -8.66 13.75
N ILE A 109 2.98 -7.38 13.46
CA ILE A 109 3.71 -6.98 12.24
C ILE A 109 5.18 -7.44 12.30
N SER A 110 5.81 -7.54 11.13
CA SER A 110 7.22 -7.92 11.01
C SER A 110 8.15 -6.94 11.72
N VAL A 111 9.32 -7.45 12.14
CA VAL A 111 10.46 -6.61 12.58
C VAL A 111 11.53 -6.67 11.49
N PHE A 112 12.06 -5.52 11.08
CA PHE A 112 13.14 -5.39 10.10
C PHE A 112 14.45 -5.09 10.86
N GLN A 113 15.56 -5.63 10.38
CA GLN A 113 16.88 -5.43 10.99
C GLN A 113 17.42 -3.99 10.84
N SER A 114 17.01 -3.25 9.81
CA SER A 114 17.53 -1.90 9.50
C SER A 114 16.54 -1.07 8.68
N ALA A 115 16.85 0.22 8.47
CA ALA A 115 16.09 1.13 7.63
C ALA A 115 17.00 2.21 7.00
N PRO A 116 16.63 2.82 5.85
CA PRO A 116 17.46 3.87 5.26
C PRO A 116 17.37 5.15 6.11
N LEU A 117 18.51 5.76 6.42
CA LEU A 117 18.58 6.98 7.22
C LEU A 117 19.67 7.92 6.66
N PRO A 118 19.32 9.14 6.20
CA PRO A 118 17.95 9.63 5.94
C PRO A 118 17.24 8.86 4.82
N THR A 119 15.92 8.98 4.75
CA THR A 119 15.12 8.43 3.64
C THR A 119 15.57 8.98 2.28
N GLY A 120 15.76 8.10 1.30
CA GLY A 120 16.05 8.47 -0.09
C GLY A 120 17.54 8.41 -0.47
N GLY A 121 17.91 9.12 -1.55
CA GLY A 121 19.24 9.00 -2.16
C GLY A 121 20.42 9.48 -1.32
N ALA A 122 20.15 10.17 -0.19
CA ALA A 122 21.16 10.61 0.77
C ALA A 122 21.37 9.59 1.92
N ASN A 123 20.75 8.41 1.87
CA ASN A 123 20.90 7.35 2.87
C ASN A 123 22.39 7.09 3.19
N ALA A 124 22.74 7.23 4.48
CA ALA A 124 24.07 6.95 5.00
C ALA A 124 24.18 5.55 5.66
N ASP A 125 23.05 4.91 5.97
CA ASP A 125 23.03 3.57 6.53
C ASP A 125 23.59 2.55 5.51
N ARG A 126 24.67 1.87 5.92
CA ARG A 126 25.40 0.88 5.12
C ARG A 126 24.95 -0.56 5.34
N SER A 127 24.10 -0.80 6.34
CA SER A 127 23.44 -2.09 6.57
C SER A 127 22.17 -2.22 5.73
N TYR A 128 21.43 -1.12 5.52
CA TYR A 128 20.15 -1.17 4.83
C TYR A 128 20.23 -1.82 3.44
N SER A 129 19.45 -2.89 3.27
CA SER A 129 19.12 -3.49 1.99
C SER A 129 17.60 -3.58 1.81
N PRO A 130 17.05 -3.32 0.61
CA PRO A 130 15.65 -3.63 0.31
C PRO A 130 15.41 -5.14 0.10
N LEU A 131 16.47 -5.97 0.08
CA LEU A 131 16.36 -7.42 -0.02
C LEU A 131 16.41 -8.06 1.36
N TRP A 132 15.36 -8.78 1.72
CA TRP A 132 15.18 -9.32 3.07
C TRP A 132 15.14 -10.84 3.06
N ARG A 133 16.09 -11.48 3.75
CA ARG A 133 16.01 -12.91 4.08
C ARG A 133 14.97 -13.09 5.18
N ILE A 134 13.94 -13.90 4.92
CA ILE A 134 12.86 -14.14 5.86
C ILE A 134 13.36 -15.09 6.97
N VAL A 135 13.19 -14.65 8.21
CA VAL A 135 13.38 -15.46 9.42
C VAL A 135 11.99 -15.65 10.05
N MET A 136 11.55 -16.89 10.16
CA MET A 136 10.29 -17.21 10.81
C MET A 136 10.46 -17.24 12.32
N VAL A 137 9.63 -16.48 13.03
CA VAL A 137 9.59 -16.44 14.49
C VAL A 137 8.50 -17.38 14.99
N ARG A 138 8.81 -18.25 15.94
CA ARG A 138 7.81 -19.10 16.61
C ARG A 138 7.94 -19.00 18.12
N TRP A 139 6.93 -18.45 18.77
CA TRP A 139 6.84 -18.46 20.23
C TRP A 139 6.82 -19.90 20.78
N LEU A 140 7.65 -20.16 21.79
CA LEU A 140 7.73 -21.44 22.49
C LEU A 140 6.98 -21.39 23.83
N LYS A 141 6.90 -20.20 24.45
CA LYS A 141 6.26 -19.96 25.75
C LYS A 141 5.06 -19.01 25.57
N PRO A 142 3.81 -19.49 25.58
CA PRO A 142 2.63 -18.62 25.41
C PRO A 142 2.55 -17.45 26.40
N ALA A 143 3.01 -17.67 27.65
CA ALA A 143 3.05 -16.63 28.68
C ALA A 143 4.12 -15.53 28.45
N ALA A 144 5.04 -15.70 27.48
CA ALA A 144 6.07 -14.71 27.14
C ALA A 144 5.70 -13.84 25.92
N VAL A 145 4.59 -14.16 25.24
CA VAL A 145 4.13 -13.47 24.03
C VAL A 145 3.86 -11.99 24.33
N ARG A 146 4.50 -11.13 23.54
CA ARG A 146 4.36 -9.66 23.58
C ARG A 146 4.75 -9.11 22.19
N GLU A 147 4.42 -7.85 21.92
CA GLU A 147 4.94 -7.18 20.74
C GLU A 147 6.45 -6.93 20.89
N LEU A 148 7.22 -7.36 19.89
CA LEU A 148 8.64 -7.11 19.74
C LEU A 148 8.85 -6.06 18.64
N ARG A 149 9.71 -5.06 18.88
CA ARG A 149 9.83 -3.85 18.07
C ARG A 149 11.25 -3.54 17.56
N SER A 150 12.23 -4.40 17.81
CA SER A 150 13.57 -4.31 17.24
C SER A 150 14.21 -5.69 17.09
N GLU A 151 15.30 -5.80 16.34
CA GLU A 151 16.02 -7.08 16.21
C GLU A 151 16.55 -7.54 17.58
N GLU A 152 17.07 -6.63 18.40
CA GLU A 152 17.61 -6.92 19.73
C GLU A 152 16.55 -7.55 20.64
N GLU A 153 15.31 -7.06 20.59
CA GLU A 153 14.20 -7.65 21.36
C GLU A 153 13.86 -9.07 20.90
N VAL A 154 13.98 -9.36 19.59
CA VAL A 154 13.78 -10.70 19.02
C VAL A 154 14.92 -11.65 19.41
N LEU A 155 16.17 -11.20 19.29
CA LEU A 155 17.34 -11.99 19.65
C LEU A 155 17.40 -12.26 21.15
N ALA A 156 17.13 -11.26 22.00
CA ALA A 156 17.08 -11.45 23.45
C ALA A 156 15.92 -12.38 23.88
N ALA A 157 14.79 -12.38 23.17
CA ALA A 157 13.72 -13.34 23.41
C ALA A 157 14.11 -14.78 23.00
N GLN A 158 14.88 -14.94 21.92
CA GLN A 158 15.47 -16.23 21.54
C GLN A 158 16.46 -16.72 22.61
N GLU A 159 17.36 -15.86 23.10
CA GLU A 159 18.37 -16.20 24.12
C GLU A 159 17.73 -16.68 25.43
N ARG A 160 16.59 -16.09 25.83
CA ARG A 160 15.80 -16.55 26.99
C ARG A 160 14.93 -17.79 26.69
N GLY A 161 15.02 -18.36 25.49
CA GLY A 161 14.24 -19.51 25.03
C GLY A 161 12.73 -19.25 25.05
N GLU A 162 12.30 -18.01 24.83
CA GLU A 162 10.88 -17.63 24.75
C GLU A 162 10.31 -17.94 23.36
N LEU A 163 11.15 -17.85 22.34
CA LEU A 163 10.85 -18.12 20.94
C LEU A 163 12.00 -18.89 20.26
N ALA A 164 11.72 -19.47 19.10
CA ALA A 164 12.70 -20.03 18.19
C ALA A 164 12.70 -19.25 16.87
N LEU A 165 13.87 -19.13 16.25
CA LEU A 165 14.04 -18.57 14.91
C LEU A 165 14.35 -19.67 13.90
N GLN A 166 13.61 -19.71 12.80
CA GLN A 166 13.93 -20.51 11.63
C GLN A 166 14.38 -19.57 10.51
N ILE A 167 15.69 -19.53 10.27
CA ILE A 167 16.27 -18.85 9.11
C ILE A 167 15.86 -19.63 7.85
N THR A 168 15.27 -18.95 6.86
CA THR A 168 14.82 -19.57 5.60
C THR A 168 15.68 -19.15 4.42
N ASP A 169 15.59 -19.87 3.30
CA ASP A 169 16.22 -19.46 2.04
C ASP A 169 15.28 -18.60 1.16
N ILE A 170 14.29 -17.97 1.80
CA ILE A 170 13.33 -17.09 1.14
C ILE A 170 13.81 -15.65 1.25
N VAL A 171 13.89 -14.96 0.10
CA VAL A 171 14.24 -13.55 -0.01
C VAL A 171 13.07 -12.78 -0.61
N ALA A 172 12.73 -11.64 -0.01
CA ALA A 172 11.72 -10.72 -0.51
C ALA A 172 12.34 -9.34 -0.80
N ASN A 173 11.96 -8.74 -1.93
CA ASN A 173 12.25 -7.35 -2.25
C ASN A 173 11.15 -6.47 -1.63
N CYS A 174 11.48 -5.83 -0.51
CA CYS A 174 10.59 -4.98 0.27
C CYS A 174 11.22 -3.61 0.53
N PRO A 175 11.28 -2.71 -0.47
CA PRO A 175 11.83 -1.36 -0.28
C PRO A 175 10.98 -0.53 0.68
N ILE A 176 11.63 0.08 1.67
CA ILE A 176 11.02 1.03 2.59
C ILE A 176 10.67 2.32 1.84
N THR A 177 9.40 2.71 1.92
CA THR A 177 8.84 3.92 1.28
C THR A 177 8.67 5.09 2.26
N ARG A 178 8.54 4.80 3.56
CA ARG A 178 8.66 5.75 4.68
C ARG A 178 9.56 5.17 5.75
N SER A 179 10.68 5.82 6.04
CA SER A 179 11.64 5.32 7.03
C SER A 179 11.36 5.81 8.45
N VAL A 180 12.23 5.42 9.38
CA VAL A 180 12.18 5.78 10.79
C VAL A 180 12.15 7.29 11.00
N ASP A 181 12.85 8.09 10.17
CA ASP A 181 12.84 9.56 10.21
C ASP A 181 11.46 10.19 9.88
N GLY A 182 10.50 9.39 9.40
CA GLY A 182 9.15 9.82 9.03
C GLY A 182 9.05 10.40 7.62
N LEU A 183 10.19 10.64 6.96
CA LEU A 183 10.26 11.10 5.58
C LEU A 183 9.91 9.97 4.61
N THR A 184 9.52 10.34 3.38
CA THR A 184 9.13 9.40 2.33
C THR A 184 10.03 9.50 1.10
N LEU A 185 10.05 8.43 0.30
CA LEU A 185 10.58 8.50 -1.06
C LEU A 185 9.75 9.47 -1.90
N LYS A 186 10.43 10.19 -2.81
CA LYS A 186 9.79 11.12 -3.75
C LYS A 186 8.72 10.40 -4.58
N GLY A 187 7.47 10.88 -4.50
CA GLY A 187 6.32 10.33 -5.24
C GLY A 187 5.40 9.42 -4.42
N VAL A 188 5.76 9.07 -3.18
CA VAL A 188 4.84 8.44 -2.22
C VAL A 188 3.78 9.45 -1.77
N ARG A 189 2.52 9.03 -1.73
CA ARG A 189 1.33 9.80 -1.32
C ARG A 189 0.30 8.87 -0.67
#